data_AF-A0A1N7KCC9-F1
#
_entry.id   AF-A0A1N7KCC9-F1
#
_cell.length_a   1.000
_cell.length_b   1.000
_cell.length_c   1.000
_cell.angle_alpha   90.00
_cell.angle_beta   90.00
_cell.angle_gamma   90.00
#
_symmetry.space_group_name_H-M   'P 1'
#
loop_
_entity.id
_entity.type
_entity.pdbx_description
1 polymer ?
#
loop_
_entity_poly.entity_id
_entity_poly.type
_entity_poly.pdbx_seq_one_letter_code
_entity_poly.pdbx_strand_id
1 'polypeptide(L)'
;MDRKLSSEDKFNLQQNFRRYLKYQDQYEVANEISKQVRASRVWLAGVITLLFALASDFFLGASAALFGLYFYRILMASMKVGAAEEGRESTDRWFASKGLKFEGRILYFRDDQMLETPLDPFNDNLYR
;
A
#
# COMPACT_ATOMS: atom_id res chain seq x y z
N MET A 1 32.29 -7.68 7.17
CA MET A 1 32.94 -6.48 6.62
C MET A 1 32.07 -5.30 6.97
N ASP A 2 32.58 -4.33 7.74
CA ASP A 2 31.83 -3.13 8.14
C ASP A 2 31.60 -2.21 6.94
N ARG A 3 30.56 -2.52 6.16
CA ARG A 3 30.16 -1.72 5.02
C ARG A 3 29.40 -0.51 5.56
N LYS A 4 30.01 0.67 5.42
CA LYS A 4 29.42 1.94 5.82
C LYS A 4 28.81 2.65 4.61
N LEU A 5 27.72 3.36 4.85
CA LEU A 5 27.02 4.21 3.89
C LEU A 5 27.77 5.54 3.75
N SER A 6 27.66 6.18 2.59
CA SER A 6 28.24 7.51 2.39
C SER A 6 27.55 8.53 3.29
N SER A 7 28.33 9.32 4.03
CA SER A 7 27.81 10.40 4.88
C SER A 7 27.07 11.47 4.07
N GLU A 8 27.41 11.66 2.79
CA GLU A 8 26.73 12.61 1.89
C GLU A 8 25.28 12.20 1.60
N ASP A 9 25.01 10.89 1.60
CA ASP A 9 23.68 10.34 1.33
C ASP A 9 22.79 10.31 2.58
N LYS A 10 23.34 10.55 3.79
CA LYS A 10 22.64 10.42 5.07
C LYS A 10 21.30 11.15 5.11
N PHE A 11 21.29 12.41 4.69
CA PHE A 11 20.06 13.22 4.69
C PHE A 11 18.99 12.62 3.77
N ASN A 12 19.38 12.30 2.54
CA ASN A 12 18.48 11.69 1.55
C ASN A 12 17.95 10.33 2.02
N LEU A 13 18.81 9.53 2.66
CA LEU A 13 18.47 8.21 3.17
C LEU A 13 17.44 8.30 4.29
N GLN A 14 17.65 9.21 5.25
CA GLN A 14 16.69 9.46 6.33
C GLN A 14 15.36 10.00 5.81
N GLN A 15 15.38 10.94 4.86
CA GLN A 15 14.16 11.50 4.26
C GLN A 15 13.36 10.44 3.49
N ASN A 16 14.03 9.67 2.63
CA ASN A 16 13.40 8.60 1.86
C ASN A 16 12.93 7.46 2.77
N PHE A 17 13.63 7.17 3.87
CA PHE A 17 13.18 6.15 4.83
C PHE A 17 11.87 6.56 5.51
N ARG A 18 11.77 7.81 5.97
CA ARG A 18 10.49 8.35 6.51
C ARG A 18 9.38 8.32 5.47
N ARG A 19 9.71 8.63 4.22
CA ARG A 19 8.76 8.60 3.10
C ARG A 19 8.27 7.17 2.83
N TYR A 20 9.17 6.19 2.83
CA TYR A 20 8.82 4.78 2.68
C TYR A 20 7.88 4.33 3.80
N LEU A 21 8.22 4.58 5.06
CA LEU A 21 7.38 4.22 6.21
C LEU A 21 5.99 4.85 6.11
N LYS A 22 5.90 6.11 5.70
CA LYS A 22 4.61 6.77 5.47
C LYS A 22 3.78 6.07 4.40
N TYR A 23 4.38 5.67 3.27
CA TYR A 23 3.66 4.93 2.23
C TYR A 23 3.28 3.52 2.67
N GLN A 24 4.12 2.86 3.46
CA GLN A 24 3.83 1.56 4.06
C GLN A 24 2.62 1.63 5.01
N ASP A 25 2.55 2.65 5.88
CA ASP A 25 1.39 2.89 6.74
C ASP A 25 0.12 3.18 5.92
N GLN A 26 0.23 4.02 4.88
CA GLN A 26 -0.88 4.33 3.97
C GLN A 26 -1.38 3.08 3.24
N TYR A 27 -0.46 2.22 2.80
CA TYR A 27 -0.78 0.96 2.15
C TYR A 27 -1.51 0.01 3.09
N GLU A 28 -1.02 -0.17 4.32
CA GLU A 28 -1.66 -1.03 5.33
C GLU A 28 -3.10 -0.57 5.61
N VAL A 29 -3.30 0.73 5.85
CA VAL A 29 -4.63 1.32 6.07
C VAL A 29 -5.53 1.15 4.84
N ALA A 30 -5.04 1.47 3.63
CA ALA A 30 -5.82 1.33 2.41
C ALA A 30 -6.20 -0.12 2.12
N ASN A 31 -5.30 -1.07 2.42
CA ASN A 31 -5.52 -2.49 2.23
C ASN A 31 -6.59 -3.02 3.19
N GLU A 32 -6.54 -2.63 4.47
CA GLU A 32 -7.60 -2.97 5.43
C GLU A 32 -8.96 -2.42 5.02
N ILE A 33 -9.02 -1.16 4.57
CA ILE A 33 -10.26 -0.57 4.02
C ILE A 33 -10.74 -1.37 2.79
N SER A 34 -9.83 -1.75 1.88
CA SER A 34 -10.16 -2.54 0.69
C SER A 34 -10.76 -3.90 1.07
N LYS A 35 -10.19 -4.59 2.07
CA LYS A 35 -10.74 -5.84 2.61
C LYS A 35 -12.16 -5.64 3.16
N GLN A 36 -12.37 -4.59 3.95
CA GLN A 36 -13.69 -4.26 4.50
C GLN A 36 -14.73 -3.95 3.40
N VAL A 37 -14.34 -3.19 2.39
CA VAL A 37 -15.21 -2.86 1.25
C VAL A 37 -15.57 -4.12 0.45
N ARG A 38 -14.60 -5.02 0.20
CA ARG A 38 -14.86 -6.29 -0.48
C ARG A 38 -15.75 -7.22 0.35
N ALA A 39 -15.61 -7.21 1.68
CA ALA A 39 -16.46 -7.96 2.60
C ALA A 39 -17.88 -7.38 2.74
N SER A 40 -18.13 -6.17 2.24
CA SER A 40 -19.44 -5.52 2.28
C SER A 40 -20.52 -6.36 1.60
N ARG A 41 -21.66 -6.51 2.26
CA ARG A 41 -22.84 -7.21 1.74
C ARG A 41 -23.84 -6.29 1.01
N VAL A 42 -23.45 -5.05 0.68
CA VAL A 42 -24.32 -4.09 -0.03
C VAL A 42 -24.81 -4.65 -1.37
N TRP A 43 -24.01 -5.47 -2.05
CA TRP A 43 -24.42 -6.16 -3.28
C TRP A 43 -25.64 -7.06 -3.08
N LEU A 44 -25.86 -7.60 -1.87
CA LEU A 44 -27.01 -8.45 -1.56
C LEU A 44 -28.32 -7.67 -1.63
N ALA A 45 -28.33 -6.42 -1.16
CA ALA A 45 -29.48 -5.54 -1.30
C ALA A 45 -29.79 -5.28 -2.78
N GLY A 46 -28.74 -5.07 -3.59
CA GLY A 46 -28.86 -4.97 -5.05
C GLY A 46 -29.53 -6.20 -5.67
N VAL A 47 -29.05 -7.40 -5.34
CA VAL A 47 -29.64 -8.68 -5.79
C VAL A 47 -31.10 -8.79 -5.39
N ILE A 48 -31.45 -8.46 -4.14
CA ILE A 48 -32.85 -8.51 -3.68
C ILE A 48 -33.73 -7.58 -4.51
N THR A 49 -33.32 -6.32 -4.74
CA THR A 49 -34.06 -5.41 -5.62
C THR A 49 -34.16 -5.93 -7.05
N LEU A 50 -33.12 -6.59 -7.58
CA LEU A 50 -33.14 -7.18 -8.92
C LEU A 50 -34.23 -8.26 -9.06
N LEU A 51 -34.53 -9.03 -8.00
CA LEU A 51 -35.59 -10.03 -8.03
C LEU A 51 -36.98 -9.40 -8.26
N PHE A 52 -37.17 -8.15 -7.85
CA PHE A 52 -38.39 -7.38 -8.09
C PHE A 52 -38.36 -6.59 -9.41
N ALA A 53 -37.27 -6.68 -10.19
CA ALA A 53 -37.14 -5.94 -11.45
C ALA A 53 -38.19 -6.35 -12.50
N LEU A 54 -38.68 -7.60 -12.46
CA LEU A 54 -39.78 -8.04 -13.33
C LEU A 54 -41.12 -7.35 -13.03
N ALA A 55 -41.26 -6.74 -11.85
CA ALA A 55 -42.48 -6.05 -11.45
C ALA A 55 -42.46 -4.53 -11.73
N SER A 56 -41.28 -3.92 -11.90
CA SER A 56 -41.15 -2.48 -12.19
C SER A 56 -39.75 -2.07 -12.64
N ASP A 57 -39.69 -1.16 -13.62
CA ASP A 57 -38.47 -0.47 -14.06
C ASP A 57 -37.78 0.31 -12.92
N PHE A 58 -38.55 0.74 -11.92
CA PHE A 58 -37.99 1.38 -10.72
C PHE A 58 -37.01 0.47 -9.98
N PHE A 59 -37.37 -0.81 -9.80
CA PHE A 59 -36.52 -1.78 -9.09
C PHE A 59 -35.27 -2.13 -9.89
N LEU A 60 -35.37 -2.14 -11.22
CA LEU A 60 -34.23 -2.30 -12.12
C LEU A 60 -33.24 -1.13 -11.96
N GLY A 61 -33.73 0.12 -11.94
CA GLY A 61 -32.91 1.31 -11.69
C GLY A 61 -32.28 1.33 -10.29
N ALA A 62 -33.05 0.98 -9.25
CA ALA A 62 -32.55 0.91 -7.88
C ALA A 62 -31.46 -0.16 -7.72
N SER A 63 -31.66 -1.34 -8.31
CA SER A 63 -30.64 -2.40 -8.32
C SER A 63 -29.37 -1.96 -9.04
N ALA A 64 -29.49 -1.30 -10.20
CA ALA A 64 -28.34 -0.79 -10.94
C ALA A 64 -27.55 0.24 -10.12
N ALA A 65 -28.22 1.14 -9.42
CA ALA A 65 -27.58 2.11 -8.53
C ALA A 65 -26.84 1.45 -7.36
N LEU A 66 -27.42 0.41 -6.74
CA LEU A 66 -26.79 -0.34 -5.65
C LEU A 66 -25.54 -1.10 -6.11
N PHE A 67 -25.61 -1.75 -7.27
CA PHE A 67 -24.43 -2.38 -7.87
C PHE A 67 -23.37 -1.34 -8.25
N GLY A 68 -23.77 -0.24 -8.88
CA GLY A 68 -22.88 0.87 -9.21
C GLY A 68 -22.14 1.41 -7.99
N LEU A 69 -22.86 1.65 -6.89
CA LEU A 69 -22.27 2.10 -5.63
C LEU A 69 -21.27 1.07 -5.06
N TYR A 70 -21.61 -0.22 -5.12
CA TYR A 70 -20.74 -1.29 -4.64
C TYR A 70 -19.43 -1.35 -5.44
N PHE A 71 -19.51 -1.41 -6.77
CA PHE A 71 -18.34 -1.44 -7.63
C PHE A 71 -17.52 -0.16 -7.56
N TYR A 72 -18.18 1.01 -7.48
CA TYR A 72 -17.50 2.28 -7.29
C TYR A 72 -16.64 2.28 -6.02
N ARG A 73 -17.18 1.79 -4.89
CA ARG A 73 -16.42 1.68 -3.64
C ARG A 73 -15.22 0.74 -3.78
N ILE A 74 -15.37 -0.40 -4.46
CA ILE A 74 -14.27 -1.34 -4.71
C ILE A 74 -13.17 -0.71 -5.56
N LEU A 75 -13.55 -0.03 -6.64
CA LEU A 75 -12.60 0.63 -7.54
C LEU A 75 -11.84 1.74 -6.80
N MET A 76 -12.54 2.60 -6.07
CA MET A 76 -11.92 3.67 -5.29
C MET A 76 -10.97 3.12 -4.22
N ALA A 77 -11.34 2.03 -3.53
CA ALA A 77 -10.44 1.38 -2.57
C ALA A 77 -9.20 0.80 -3.25
N SER A 78 -9.37 0.15 -4.39
CA SER A 78 -8.26 -0.42 -5.17
C SER A 78 -7.30 0.66 -5.68
N MET A 79 -7.81 1.80 -6.14
CA MET A 79 -6.99 2.94 -6.55
C MET A 79 -6.16 3.51 -5.39
N LYS A 80 -6.74 3.61 -4.19
CA LYS A 80 -6.00 4.08 -3.00
C LYS A 80 -4.87 3.13 -2.61
N VAL A 81 -5.10 1.82 -2.69
CA VAL A 81 -4.06 0.81 -2.47
C VAL A 81 -2.95 0.95 -3.51
N GLY A 82 -3.31 1.04 -4.80
CA GLY A 82 -2.36 1.20 -5.90
C GLY A 82 -1.49 2.46 -5.77
N ALA A 83 -2.09 3.61 -5.45
CA ALA A 83 -1.34 4.86 -5.26
C ALA A 83 -0.34 4.79 -4.09
N ALA A 84 -0.69 4.11 -2.99
CA ALA A 84 0.22 3.89 -1.88
C ALA A 84 1.34 2.90 -2.24
N GLU A 85 1.01 1.86 -3.01
CA GLU A 85 1.96 0.86 -3.49
C GLU A 85 2.97 1.45 -4.49
N GLU A 86 2.53 2.27 -5.44
CA GLU A 86 3.41 3.00 -6.37
C GLU A 86 4.37 3.93 -5.62
N GLY A 87 3.87 4.65 -4.59
CA GLY A 87 4.71 5.48 -3.73
C GLY A 87 5.77 4.67 -3.00
N ARG A 88 5.38 3.52 -2.44
CA ARG A 88 6.29 2.58 -1.78
C ARG A 88 7.34 2.06 -2.75
N GLU A 89 6.93 1.56 -3.92
CA GLU A 89 7.79 0.98 -4.94
C GLU A 89 8.78 2.01 -5.50
N SER A 90 8.34 3.24 -5.74
CA SER A 90 9.22 4.34 -6.16
C SER A 90 10.35 4.58 -5.14
N THR A 91 10.02 4.53 -3.85
CA THR A 91 10.99 4.72 -2.78
C THR A 91 11.90 3.50 -2.66
N ASP A 92 11.35 2.29 -2.74
CA ASP A 92 12.08 1.02 -2.69
C ASP A 92 13.09 0.90 -3.84
N ARG A 93 12.71 1.30 -5.07
CA ARG A 93 13.64 1.38 -6.21
C ARG A 93 14.82 2.32 -5.95
N TRP A 94 14.60 3.43 -5.27
CA TRP A 94 15.68 4.33 -4.87
C TRP A 94 16.64 3.66 -3.88
N PHE A 95 16.12 2.95 -2.87
CA PHE A 95 16.95 2.18 -1.94
C PHE A 95 17.70 1.03 -2.62
N ALA A 96 17.05 0.32 -3.55
CA ALA A 96 17.68 -0.73 -4.35
C ALA A 96 18.85 -0.20 -5.20
N SER A 97 18.75 1.03 -5.71
CA SER A 97 19.84 1.70 -6.43
C SER A 97 21.06 1.98 -5.54
N LYS A 98 20.85 2.08 -4.22
CA LYS A 98 21.89 2.25 -3.20
C LYS A 98 22.36 0.92 -2.58
N GLY A 99 21.90 -0.22 -3.13
CA GLY A 99 22.25 -1.55 -2.61
C GLY A 99 21.54 -1.93 -1.32
N LEU A 100 20.40 -1.31 -1.04
CA LEU A 100 19.60 -1.53 0.16
C LEU A 100 18.26 -2.19 -0.21
N LYS A 101 17.67 -2.91 0.71
CA LYS A 101 16.34 -3.54 0.57
C LYS A 101 15.54 -3.37 1.85
N PHE A 102 14.21 -3.35 1.74
CA PHE A 102 13.34 -3.43 2.89
C PHE A 102 12.77 -4.83 3.08
N GLU A 103 12.64 -5.24 4.33
CA GLU A 103 11.75 -6.34 4.73
C GLU A 103 10.75 -5.79 5.74
N GLY A 104 9.49 -5.65 5.30
CA GLY A 104 8.45 -4.97 6.04
C GLY A 104 8.79 -3.49 6.29
N ARG A 105 9.23 -3.18 7.52
CA ARG A 105 9.59 -1.81 7.96
C ARG A 105 11.08 -1.64 8.22
N ILE A 106 11.87 -2.70 8.09
CA ILE A 106 13.28 -2.72 8.48
C ILE A 106 14.14 -2.69 7.22
N LEU A 107 15.21 -1.90 7.25
CA LEU A 107 16.15 -1.73 6.15
C LEU A 107 17.33 -2.69 6.31
N TYR A 108 17.79 -3.29 5.22
CA TYR A 108 18.94 -4.19 5.18
C TYR A 108 19.81 -3.88 3.97
N PHE A 109 21.04 -4.37 3.97
CA PHE A 109 21.80 -4.47 2.72
C PHE A 109 21.19 -5.54 1.82
N ARG A 110 21.22 -5.31 0.51
CA ARG A 110 20.68 -6.25 -0.47
C ARG A 110 21.34 -7.63 -0.41
N ASP A 111 22.63 -7.64 -0.09
CA ASP A 111 23.45 -8.86 0.01
C ASP A 111 23.18 -9.64 1.32
N ASP A 112 22.50 -9.03 2.30
CA ASP A 112 22.12 -9.68 3.55
C ASP A 112 20.87 -10.55 3.33
N GLN A 113 21.09 -11.77 2.84
CA GLN A 113 20.01 -12.73 2.59
C GLN A 113 19.42 -13.32 3.88
N MET A 114 20.21 -13.36 4.96
CA MET A 114 19.79 -13.93 6.24
C MET A 114 19.11 -12.91 7.17
N LEU A 115 19.08 -11.63 6.78
CA LEU A 115 18.46 -10.53 7.53
C LEU A 115 19.07 -10.38 8.93
N GLU A 116 20.38 -10.61 9.04
CA GLU A 116 21.08 -10.63 10.32
C GLU A 116 21.49 -9.23 10.77
N THR A 117 21.67 -8.30 9.83
CA THR A 117 22.21 -6.95 10.09
C THR A 117 21.17 -5.87 9.75
N PRO A 118 20.20 -5.62 10.64
CA PRO A 118 19.25 -4.53 10.43
C PRO A 118 19.98 -3.18 10.46
N LEU A 119 19.63 -2.32 9.50
CA LEU A 119 20.20 -0.99 9.36
C LEU A 119 19.24 0.05 9.95
N ASP A 120 19.79 0.91 10.79
CA ASP A 120 19.10 2.10 11.28
C ASP A 120 19.65 3.35 10.58
N PRO A 121 18.94 3.96 9.61
CA PRO A 121 19.33 5.21 8.95
C PRO A 121 19.71 6.37 9.87
N PHE A 122 19.28 6.36 11.13
CA PHE A 122 19.55 7.41 12.10
C PHE A 122 20.78 7.12 12.98
N ASN A 123 21.37 5.93 12.89
CA ASN A 123 22.59 5.60 13.61
C ASN A 123 23.82 6.08 12.84
N ASP A 124 24.49 7.08 13.40
CA ASP A 124 25.66 7.74 12.80
C ASP A 124 26.85 6.79 12.57
N ASN A 125 26.93 5.70 13.33
CA ASN A 125 28.02 4.72 13.20
C ASN A 125 28.00 3.99 11.85
N LEU A 126 26.84 3.97 11.16
CA LEU A 126 26.67 3.36 9.85
C LEU A 126 27.26 4.20 8.72
N TYR A 127 27.64 5.45 8.97
CA TYR A 127 28.14 6.36 7.94
C TYR A 127 29.67 6.54 8.04
N ARG A 128 30.31 6.75 6.89
CA ARG A 128 31.74 7.11 6.76
C ARG A 128 31.95 8.24 5.78
#